data_AF-A0A066WC61-F1
#
_entry.id   AF-A0A066WC61-F1
#
_cell.length_a   1.000
_cell.length_b   1.000
_cell.length_c   1.000
_cell.angle_alpha   90.00
_cell.angle_beta   90.00
_cell.angle_gamma   90.00
#
_symmetry.space_group_name_H-M   'P 1'
#
loop_
_entity.id
_entity.type
_entity.pdbx_description
1 polymer ?
#
loop_
_entity_poly.entity_id
_entity_poly.type
_entity_poly.pdbx_seq_one_letter_code
_entity_poly.pdbx_strand_id
1 'polypeptide(L)'
;MSSSALLTAQAVALLLQTPPGQTSKVYHDLRVLLESSGQSHVSDQLKQQAQPVLEQYNTDQLITVKPPASADGKVDEKPLIIARAASVAGQNARYADPKAGLSYAFDHLRLALSDPRPLRVNKSFEKVRAAIDTKVAKYVLDHYQDGVISTFTDPTVPTAAVADVNEEAAKNADEEGKAGEPEDNQDATDDANVAEGKAEPANDDADPKDDAVETAKALEEVEVTETPGPAMEREKEEPEPQGAPTYVTHIVGNRYNLSNFWAGRWRSSYTYTPSSSGPSMLQSSIQVQVHYFEDGNVQLATSKPAELELDLPAGAGATETKAGAIDDAMAEAVGKAIAQAIKGHEQEYHQTLNEAYAELSEKTFKAIRRQLPVTKQKLDWDRVSRLLPCGSSLVINGVETQLTRTILAFPITGLEL
;
A
#
# COMPACT_ATOMS: atom_id res chain seq x y z
N MET A 1 9.04 23.96 11.16
CA MET A 1 8.96 23.73 9.70
C MET A 1 8.62 25.05 9.03
N SER A 2 9.25 25.40 7.91
CA SER A 2 8.86 26.59 7.12
C SER A 2 7.41 26.45 6.63
N SER A 3 6.67 27.56 6.46
CA SER A 3 5.30 27.56 5.95
C SER A 3 5.18 26.81 4.60
N SER A 4 6.20 26.94 3.74
CA SER A 4 6.29 26.20 2.46
C SER A 4 6.48 24.69 2.66
N ALA A 5 7.28 24.26 3.65
CA ALA A 5 7.48 22.85 3.95
C ALA A 5 6.23 22.21 4.55
N LEU A 6 5.41 22.97 5.29
CA LEU A 6 4.13 22.51 5.82
C LEU A 6 3.10 22.32 4.70
N LEU A 7 3.02 23.27 3.75
CA LEU A 7 2.14 23.18 2.59
C LEU A 7 2.48 21.94 1.74
N THR A 8 3.77 21.73 1.48
CA THR A 8 4.25 20.55 0.73
C THR A 8 3.86 19.26 1.46
N ALA A 9 4.00 19.20 2.78
CA ALA A 9 3.65 18.01 3.56
C ALA A 9 2.14 17.70 3.50
N GLN A 10 1.31 18.74 3.57
CA GLN A 10 -0.15 18.61 3.41
C GLN A 10 -0.54 18.17 2.00
N ALA A 11 0.11 18.72 0.97
CA ALA A 11 -0.11 18.34 -0.41
C ALA A 11 0.27 16.87 -0.66
N VAL A 12 1.42 16.43 -0.14
CA VAL A 12 1.89 15.05 -0.26
C VAL A 12 0.94 14.06 0.41
N ALA A 13 0.30 14.41 1.53
CA ALA A 13 -0.67 13.54 2.20
C ALA A 13 -1.87 13.15 1.29
N LEU A 14 -2.19 13.96 0.28
CA LEU A 14 -3.23 13.64 -0.72
C LEU A 14 -2.86 12.42 -1.57
N LEU A 15 -1.57 12.09 -1.70
CA LEU A 15 -1.12 10.91 -2.43
C LEU A 15 -1.68 9.61 -1.84
N LEU A 16 -1.91 9.56 -0.52
CA LEU A 16 -2.50 8.38 0.15
C LEU A 16 -3.92 8.07 -0.33
N GLN A 17 -4.65 9.08 -0.80
CA GLN A 17 -6.04 8.97 -1.26
C GLN A 17 -6.13 8.71 -2.77
N THR A 18 -5.00 8.56 -3.45
CA THR A 18 -4.97 8.43 -4.91
C THR A 18 -5.68 7.16 -5.37
N PRO A 19 -6.63 7.26 -6.33
CA PRO A 19 -7.21 6.11 -6.98
C PRO A 19 -6.17 5.20 -7.64
N PRO A 20 -6.45 3.90 -7.80
CA PRO A 20 -5.49 2.96 -8.34
C PRO A 20 -5.14 3.32 -9.78
N GLY A 21 -3.85 3.25 -10.12
CA GLY A 21 -3.34 3.57 -11.46
C GLY A 21 -3.22 5.06 -11.77
N GLN A 22 -3.47 5.97 -10.81
CA GLN A 22 -3.45 7.42 -11.04
C GLN A 22 -2.37 8.18 -10.26
N THR A 23 -1.54 7.47 -9.49
CA THR A 23 -0.50 8.07 -8.60
C THR A 23 0.44 9.01 -9.33
N SER A 24 0.92 8.62 -10.52
CA SER A 24 1.81 9.48 -11.33
C SER A 24 1.13 10.77 -11.78
N LYS A 25 -0.17 10.74 -12.10
CA LYS A 25 -0.93 11.92 -12.52
C LYS A 25 -1.14 12.86 -11.34
N VAL A 26 -1.61 12.33 -10.20
CA VAL A 26 -1.80 13.12 -8.98
C VAL A 26 -0.48 13.73 -8.50
N TYR A 27 0.62 12.98 -8.55
CA TYR A 27 1.94 13.52 -8.21
C TYR A 27 2.36 14.69 -9.12
N HIS A 28 2.11 14.57 -10.43
CA HIS A 28 2.37 15.65 -11.37
C HIS A 28 1.49 16.87 -11.11
N ASP A 29 0.18 16.68 -10.86
CA ASP A 29 -0.75 17.76 -10.56
C ASP A 29 -0.35 18.51 -9.27
N LEU A 30 0.03 17.79 -8.22
CA LEU A 30 0.53 18.38 -6.97
C LEU A 30 1.81 19.18 -7.21
N ARG A 31 2.72 18.69 -8.05
CA ARG A 31 3.94 19.41 -8.42
C ARG A 31 3.60 20.74 -9.11
N VAL A 32 2.72 20.73 -10.10
CA VAL A 32 2.30 21.93 -10.84
C VAL A 32 1.61 22.94 -9.91
N LEU A 33 0.72 22.47 -9.01
CA LEU A 33 0.05 23.33 -8.03
C LEU A 33 1.05 24.00 -7.07
N LEU A 34 2.03 23.25 -6.57
CA LEU A 34 3.05 23.80 -5.68
C LEU A 34 4.01 24.74 -6.42
N GLU A 35 4.39 24.45 -7.66
CA GLU A 35 5.21 25.34 -8.49
C GLU A 35 4.48 26.67 -8.77
N SER A 36 3.16 26.63 -8.99
CA SER A 36 2.33 27.84 -9.17
C SER A 36 2.27 28.75 -7.93
N SER A 37 2.60 28.22 -6.74
CA SER A 37 2.62 28.99 -5.49
C SER A 37 3.85 29.89 -5.31
N GLY A 38 4.77 29.90 -6.28
CA GLY A 38 5.95 30.78 -6.29
C GLY A 38 7.09 30.32 -5.37
N GLN A 39 7.06 29.06 -4.93
CA GLN A 39 8.10 28.47 -4.09
C GLN A 39 9.32 28.05 -4.93
N SER A 40 10.52 28.34 -4.45
CA SER A 40 11.78 27.83 -5.01
C SER A 40 12.10 26.44 -4.45
N HIS A 41 12.77 25.57 -5.23
CA HIS A 41 13.15 24.21 -4.83
C HIS A 41 12.00 23.24 -4.50
N VAL A 42 10.79 23.50 -5.01
CA VAL A 42 9.59 22.65 -4.81
C VAL A 42 9.83 21.21 -5.22
N SER A 43 10.51 20.96 -6.34
CA SER A 43 10.70 19.59 -6.86
C SER A 43 11.49 18.72 -5.90
N ASP A 44 12.55 19.25 -5.28
CA ASP A 44 13.41 18.46 -4.39
C ASP A 44 12.75 18.25 -3.02
N GLN A 45 12.06 19.29 -2.50
CA GLN A 45 11.27 19.18 -1.28
C GLN A 45 10.11 18.19 -1.45
N LEU A 46 9.42 18.23 -2.60
CA LEU A 46 8.34 17.31 -2.92
C LEU A 46 8.85 15.87 -2.99
N LYS A 47 9.98 15.61 -3.66
CA LYS A 47 10.58 14.27 -3.71
C LYS A 47 10.94 13.74 -2.31
N GLN A 48 11.61 14.56 -1.50
CA GLN A 48 12.03 14.18 -0.15
C GLN A 48 10.84 13.86 0.76
N GLN A 49 9.79 14.67 0.70
CA GLN A 49 8.59 14.46 1.54
C GLN A 49 7.67 13.37 0.97
N ALA A 50 7.62 13.19 -0.35
CA ALA A 50 6.78 12.19 -0.99
C ALA A 50 7.28 10.76 -0.81
N GLN A 51 8.60 10.55 -0.68
CA GLN A 51 9.18 9.21 -0.57
C GLN A 51 8.53 8.34 0.54
N PRO A 52 8.46 8.76 1.82
CA PRO A 52 7.83 7.95 2.87
C PRO A 52 6.32 7.76 2.66
N VAL A 53 5.64 8.74 2.07
CA VAL A 53 4.19 8.66 1.81
C VAL A 53 3.89 7.72 0.65
N LEU A 54 4.72 7.71 -0.38
CA LEU A 54 4.66 6.75 -1.47
C LEU A 54 5.06 5.35 -1.01
N GLU A 55 5.98 5.21 -0.05
CA GLU A 55 6.26 3.93 0.60
C GLU A 55 5.03 3.37 1.31
N GLN A 56 4.38 4.18 2.13
CA GLN A 56 3.12 3.82 2.76
C GLN A 56 2.05 3.48 1.72
N TYR A 57 1.83 4.34 0.73
CA TYR A 57 0.84 4.10 -0.32
C TYR A 57 1.13 2.80 -1.07
N ASN A 58 2.36 2.59 -1.54
CA ASN A 58 2.74 1.44 -2.35
C ASN A 58 2.58 0.12 -1.57
N THR A 59 2.98 0.10 -0.31
CA THR A 59 2.86 -1.08 0.56
C THR A 59 1.42 -1.37 0.95
N ASP A 60 0.64 -0.35 1.30
CA ASP A 60 -0.79 -0.53 1.66
C ASP A 60 -1.62 -0.90 0.42
N GLN A 61 -1.27 -0.36 -0.75
CA GLN A 61 -1.94 -0.63 -2.03
C GLN A 61 -1.50 -1.90 -2.74
N LEU A 62 -0.53 -2.65 -2.17
CA LEU A 62 -0.03 -3.91 -2.70
C LEU A 62 0.31 -3.79 -4.19
N ILE A 63 1.12 -2.79 -4.54
CA ILE A 63 1.46 -2.54 -5.93
C ILE A 63 2.20 -3.74 -6.53
N THR A 64 1.92 -4.00 -7.80
CA THR A 64 2.48 -5.12 -8.56
C THR A 64 3.54 -4.58 -9.51
N VAL A 65 4.78 -5.07 -9.41
CA VAL A 65 5.91 -4.58 -10.21
C VAL A 65 6.64 -5.76 -10.83
N LYS A 66 6.97 -5.66 -12.12
CA LYS A 66 7.72 -6.71 -12.82
C LYS A 66 9.22 -6.61 -12.47
N PRO A 67 9.89 -7.73 -12.16
CA PRO A 67 11.34 -7.72 -11.93
C PRO A 67 12.10 -7.33 -13.20
N PRO A 68 13.31 -6.75 -13.08
CA PRO A 68 14.15 -6.46 -14.22
C PRO A 68 14.54 -7.77 -14.93
N ALA A 69 14.66 -7.74 -16.26
CA ALA A 69 15.06 -8.90 -17.04
C ALA A 69 16.42 -9.42 -16.54
N SER A 70 16.47 -10.67 -16.10
CA SER A 70 17.72 -11.32 -15.71
C SER A 70 18.65 -11.44 -16.92
N ALA A 71 19.96 -11.31 -16.71
CA ALA A 71 20.99 -11.37 -17.76
C ALA A 71 20.96 -12.68 -18.57
N ASP A 72 20.35 -13.75 -18.03
CA ASP A 72 20.20 -15.06 -18.68
C ASP A 72 18.98 -15.16 -19.63
N GLY A 73 18.22 -14.08 -19.85
CA GLY A 73 17.07 -14.05 -20.77
C GLY A 73 15.86 -14.87 -20.32
N LYS A 74 15.96 -15.62 -19.20
CA LYS A 74 14.81 -16.20 -18.48
C LYS A 74 14.19 -15.12 -17.60
N VAL A 75 13.20 -14.43 -18.15
CA VAL A 75 12.36 -13.52 -17.39
C VAL A 75 11.34 -14.38 -16.64
N ASP A 76 11.42 -14.43 -15.32
CA ASP A 76 10.23 -14.74 -14.53
C ASP A 76 9.28 -13.55 -14.72
N GLU A 77 8.39 -13.65 -15.71
CA GLU A 77 7.44 -12.58 -16.11
C GLU A 77 6.40 -12.27 -15.02
N LYS A 78 6.42 -13.02 -13.92
CA LYS A 78 5.45 -12.91 -12.85
C LYS A 78 5.74 -11.64 -12.03
N PRO A 79 4.78 -10.70 -11.94
CA PRO A 79 4.97 -9.50 -11.15
C PRO A 79 5.06 -9.82 -9.65
N LEU A 80 5.90 -9.07 -8.95
CA LEU A 80 6.10 -9.09 -7.50
C LEU A 80 5.11 -8.13 -6.83
N ILE A 81 4.55 -8.53 -5.69
CA ILE A 81 3.73 -7.67 -4.83
C ILE A 81 4.63 -6.98 -3.81
N ILE A 82 4.59 -5.64 -3.78
CA ILE A 82 5.26 -4.85 -2.75
C ILE A 82 4.32 -4.72 -1.55
N ALA A 83 4.66 -5.38 -0.45
CA ALA A 83 3.86 -5.43 0.78
C ALA A 83 4.72 -5.20 2.02
N ARG A 84 4.11 -4.76 3.11
CA ARG A 84 4.79 -4.63 4.41
C ARG A 84 5.35 -5.98 4.90
N ALA A 85 4.62 -7.07 4.68
CA ALA A 85 5.06 -8.43 4.98
C ALA A 85 6.23 -8.93 4.12
N ALA A 86 6.49 -8.26 2.99
CA ALA A 86 7.63 -8.56 2.12
C ALA A 86 8.88 -7.76 2.49
N SER A 87 8.78 -6.80 3.42
CA SER A 87 9.92 -5.95 3.80
C SER A 87 11.00 -6.78 4.49
N VAL A 88 12.24 -6.67 4.01
CA VAL A 88 13.41 -7.29 4.64
C VAL A 88 13.88 -6.38 5.76
N ALA A 89 13.71 -6.80 7.01
CA ALA A 89 14.01 -5.90 8.10
C ALA A 89 15.52 -5.64 8.25
N GLY A 90 15.83 -4.46 8.78
CA GLY A 90 17.20 -3.92 8.81
C GLY A 90 17.66 -3.35 7.46
N GLN A 91 16.87 -3.47 6.38
CA GLN A 91 17.18 -2.87 5.07
C GLN A 91 16.01 -2.00 4.60
N ASN A 92 16.27 -0.71 4.40
CA ASN A 92 15.25 0.23 3.93
C ASN A 92 14.87 -0.05 2.48
N ALA A 93 13.58 -0.02 2.18
CA ALA A 93 13.02 -0.17 0.83
C ALA A 93 13.48 -1.44 0.08
N ARG A 94 13.74 -2.53 0.81
CA ARG A 94 14.04 -3.84 0.21
C ARG A 94 12.93 -4.84 0.43
N TYR A 95 12.51 -5.49 -0.65
CA TYR A 95 11.39 -6.41 -0.64
C TYR A 95 11.85 -7.81 -1.06
N ALA A 96 11.37 -8.81 -0.33
CA ALA A 96 11.61 -10.22 -0.57
C ALA A 96 10.69 -10.75 -1.68
N ASP A 97 11.25 -11.60 -2.54
CA ASP A 97 10.54 -12.49 -3.45
C ASP A 97 10.79 -13.94 -3.02
N PRO A 98 9.87 -14.53 -2.22
CA PRO A 98 10.01 -15.91 -1.77
C PRO A 98 9.97 -16.94 -2.90
N LYS A 99 9.35 -16.62 -4.05
CA LYS A 99 9.24 -17.58 -5.17
C LYS A 99 10.55 -17.69 -5.93
N ALA A 100 11.19 -16.55 -6.18
CA ALA A 100 12.49 -16.49 -6.83
C ALA A 100 13.65 -16.78 -5.86
N GLY A 101 13.41 -16.71 -4.55
CA GLY A 101 14.48 -16.80 -3.54
C GLY A 101 15.42 -15.60 -3.60
N LEU A 102 14.93 -14.44 -4.05
CA LEU A 102 15.68 -13.21 -4.23
C LEU A 102 15.05 -12.07 -3.44
N SER A 103 15.78 -10.97 -3.30
CA SER A 103 15.32 -9.72 -2.71
C SER A 103 15.77 -8.56 -3.58
N TYR A 104 14.94 -7.52 -3.67
CA TYR A 104 15.15 -6.39 -4.58
C TYR A 104 15.04 -5.07 -3.84
N ALA A 105 15.93 -4.14 -4.14
CA ALA A 105 15.77 -2.75 -3.74
C ALA A 105 14.69 -2.11 -4.61
N PHE A 106 13.77 -1.37 -3.99
CA PHE A 106 12.61 -0.81 -4.66
C PHE A 106 12.58 0.72 -4.59
N ASP A 107 12.55 1.35 -5.76
CA ASP A 107 12.39 2.80 -5.88
C ASP A 107 10.89 3.14 -5.88
N HIS A 108 10.38 3.67 -4.76
CA HIS A 108 8.98 4.04 -4.59
C HIS A 108 8.50 5.18 -5.49
N LEU A 109 9.41 6.02 -6.00
CA LEU A 109 9.08 7.11 -6.91
C LEU A 109 8.92 6.61 -8.34
N ARG A 110 9.85 5.74 -8.77
CA ARG A 110 9.87 5.20 -10.14
C ARG A 110 9.04 3.92 -10.32
N LEU A 111 8.65 3.29 -9.22
CA LEU A 111 8.00 1.98 -9.20
C LEU A 111 8.86 0.90 -9.91
N ALA A 112 10.16 0.90 -9.62
CA ALA A 112 11.14 0.03 -10.28
C ALA A 112 11.94 -0.80 -9.27
N LEU A 113 12.25 -2.04 -9.66
CA LEU A 113 13.07 -2.98 -8.90
C LEU A 113 14.52 -2.95 -9.38
N SER A 114 15.47 -3.06 -8.45
CA SER A 114 16.91 -3.02 -8.71
C SER A 114 17.68 -3.90 -7.71
N ASP A 115 18.97 -4.15 -7.96
CA ASP A 115 19.89 -4.86 -7.05
C ASP A 115 19.34 -6.21 -6.53
N PRO A 116 19.22 -7.23 -7.39
CA PRO A 116 18.81 -8.57 -6.96
C PRO A 116 19.86 -9.19 -6.03
N ARG A 117 19.45 -9.59 -4.82
CA ARG A 117 20.31 -10.32 -3.85
C ARG A 117 19.64 -11.60 -3.37
N PRO A 118 20.39 -12.69 -3.11
CA PRO A 118 19.84 -13.92 -2.55
C PRO A 118 19.08 -13.68 -1.23
N LEU A 119 17.90 -14.26 -1.11
CA LEU A 119 17.07 -14.20 0.10
C LEU A 119 17.39 -15.40 1.00
N ARG A 120 17.71 -15.13 2.28
CA ARG A 120 17.80 -16.19 3.29
C ARG A 120 16.38 -16.57 3.73
N VAL A 121 16.00 -17.82 3.49
CA VAL A 121 14.67 -18.36 3.81
C VAL A 121 14.80 -19.48 4.84
N ASN A 122 13.90 -19.52 5.83
CA ASN A 122 13.84 -20.63 6.77
C ASN A 122 13.27 -21.88 6.07
N LYS A 123 14.11 -22.91 5.94
CA LYS A 123 13.76 -24.16 5.23
C LYS A 123 12.60 -24.93 5.87
N SER A 124 12.35 -24.73 7.16
CA SER A 124 11.29 -25.42 7.90
C SER A 124 9.89 -24.93 7.48
N PHE A 125 9.75 -23.64 7.17
CA PHE A 125 8.47 -23.01 6.82
C PHE A 125 8.25 -22.93 5.30
N GLU A 126 9.33 -23.04 4.52
CA GLU A 126 9.27 -22.91 3.06
C GLU A 126 8.37 -23.95 2.40
N LYS A 127 8.33 -25.19 2.91
CA LYS A 127 7.46 -26.24 2.37
C LYS A 127 5.98 -25.87 2.44
N VAL A 128 5.52 -25.37 3.59
CA VAL A 128 4.13 -24.96 3.78
C VAL A 128 3.82 -23.70 2.96
N ARG A 129 4.73 -22.73 2.95
CA ARG A 129 4.60 -21.52 2.14
C ARG A 129 4.45 -21.85 0.65
N ALA A 130 5.32 -22.71 0.12
CA ALA A 130 5.28 -23.14 -1.28
C ALA A 130 3.99 -23.91 -1.63
N ALA A 131 3.51 -24.76 -0.72
CA ALA A 131 2.24 -25.47 -0.89
C ALA A 131 1.05 -24.50 -0.94
N ILE A 132 0.98 -23.53 -0.01
CA ILE A 132 -0.05 -22.47 0.00
C ILE A 132 0.00 -21.69 -1.32
N ASP A 133 1.19 -21.20 -1.68
CA ASP A 133 1.37 -20.39 -2.89
C ASP A 133 0.93 -21.14 -4.15
N THR A 134 1.28 -22.42 -4.27
CA THR A 134 0.91 -23.26 -5.43
C THR A 134 -0.60 -23.46 -5.52
N LYS A 135 -1.28 -23.78 -4.41
CA LYS A 135 -2.73 -24.03 -4.42
C LYS A 135 -3.53 -22.75 -4.66
N VAL A 136 -3.14 -21.66 -4.02
CA VAL A 136 -3.83 -20.38 -4.19
C VAL A 136 -3.49 -19.77 -5.56
N ALA A 137 -2.28 -19.95 -6.10
CA ALA A 137 -1.97 -19.53 -7.47
C ALA A 137 -2.86 -20.20 -8.52
N LYS A 138 -3.18 -21.48 -8.33
CA LYS A 138 -4.17 -22.16 -9.18
C LYS A 138 -5.55 -21.50 -9.08
N TYR A 139 -6.01 -21.21 -7.86
CA TYR A 139 -7.27 -20.49 -7.65
C TYR A 139 -7.26 -19.11 -8.33
N VAL A 140 -6.17 -18.35 -8.19
CA VAL A 140 -6.03 -17.01 -8.79
C VAL A 140 -6.08 -17.08 -10.31
N LEU A 141 -5.40 -18.04 -10.94
CA LEU A 141 -5.44 -18.26 -12.38
C LEU A 141 -6.86 -18.55 -12.90
N ASP A 142 -7.66 -19.28 -12.12
CA ASP A 142 -9.02 -19.66 -12.51
C ASP A 142 -10.04 -18.50 -12.34
N HIS A 143 -9.79 -17.53 -11.46
CA HIS A 143 -10.78 -16.50 -11.06
C HIS A 143 -10.38 -15.05 -11.40
N TYR A 144 -9.10 -14.79 -11.66
CA TYR A 144 -8.57 -13.46 -11.97
C TYR A 144 -7.85 -13.49 -13.32
N GLN A 145 -8.24 -12.60 -14.24
CA GLN A 145 -7.60 -12.51 -15.57
C GLN A 145 -6.12 -12.10 -15.46
N ASP A 146 -5.84 -11.03 -14.71
CA ASP A 146 -4.51 -10.46 -14.48
C ASP A 146 -4.16 -10.50 -12.98
N GLY A 147 -4.46 -11.63 -12.33
CA GLY A 147 -4.27 -11.80 -10.89
C GLY A 147 -2.82 -12.10 -10.52
N VAL A 148 -2.36 -11.46 -9.44
CA VAL A 148 -1.02 -11.65 -8.87
C VAL A 148 -1.15 -12.19 -7.46
N ILE A 149 -0.28 -13.11 -7.09
CA ILE A 149 -0.23 -13.69 -5.75
C ILE A 149 1.20 -13.76 -5.22
N SER A 150 1.35 -13.47 -3.93
CA SER A 150 2.57 -13.73 -3.19
C SER A 150 2.26 -14.17 -1.76
N THR A 151 2.84 -15.30 -1.36
CA THR A 151 2.78 -15.79 0.03
C THR A 151 4.13 -15.60 0.71
N PHE A 152 4.11 -14.93 1.86
CA PHE A 152 5.24 -14.57 2.71
C PHE A 152 5.19 -15.33 4.03
N THR A 153 6.34 -15.48 4.68
CA THR A 153 6.49 -16.06 6.03
C THR A 153 7.12 -15.03 6.95
N ASP A 154 6.54 -14.84 8.13
CA ASP A 154 7.11 -14.04 9.21
C ASP A 154 7.93 -14.94 10.16
N PRO A 155 9.14 -14.55 10.62
CA PRO A 155 9.68 -13.20 10.55
C PRO A 155 10.98 -13.06 9.75
N THR A 156 10.92 -12.26 8.69
CA THR A 156 12.07 -11.46 8.25
C THR A 156 12.26 -10.19 9.11
N VAL A 157 11.59 -10.10 10.27
CA VAL A 157 11.75 -9.07 11.30
C VAL A 157 12.69 -9.58 12.40
N PRO A 158 13.90 -9.01 12.63
CA PRO A 158 14.68 -9.31 13.81
C PRO A 158 13.93 -8.77 15.03
N THR A 159 13.66 -9.66 15.97
CA THR A 159 13.32 -9.29 17.35
C THR A 159 14.40 -8.31 17.81
N ALA A 160 14.00 -7.07 18.11
CA ALA A 160 14.87 -6.12 18.77
C ALA A 160 15.46 -6.79 20.02
N ALA A 161 16.78 -6.72 20.14
CA ALA A 161 17.52 -7.29 21.25
C ALA A 161 16.86 -6.93 22.58
N VAL A 162 16.50 -7.95 23.34
CA VAL A 162 16.28 -7.83 24.77
C VAL A 162 17.65 -7.54 25.35
N ALA A 163 17.90 -6.28 25.68
CA ALA A 163 19.05 -5.92 26.50
C ALA A 163 18.76 -6.43 27.91
N ASP A 164 19.41 -7.52 28.29
CA ASP A 164 19.67 -7.84 29.68
C ASP A 164 20.45 -6.65 30.28
N VAL A 165 19.75 -5.76 30.98
CA VAL A 165 20.36 -4.81 31.90
C VAL A 165 20.14 -5.38 33.30
N ASN A 166 21.05 -6.24 33.74
CA ASN A 166 21.13 -6.57 35.16
C ASN A 166 22.02 -5.52 35.84
N GLU A 167 21.33 -4.62 36.54
CA GLU A 167 21.65 -4.16 37.90
C GLU A 167 23.08 -3.64 38.17
N GLU A 168 23.25 -2.31 38.07
CA GLU A 168 23.93 -1.53 39.11
C GLU A 168 23.71 -0.02 38.89
N ALA A 169 22.73 0.56 39.59
CA ALA A 169 22.76 1.92 40.13
C ALA A 169 21.40 2.28 40.73
N ALA A 170 21.34 2.44 42.05
CA ALA A 170 20.81 3.65 42.70
C ALA A 170 20.55 3.39 44.19
N LYS A 171 21.53 3.77 45.03
CA LYS A 171 21.22 4.42 46.30
C LYS A 171 22.05 5.70 46.40
N ASN A 172 21.32 6.78 46.15
CA ASN A 172 21.38 8.10 46.77
C ASN A 172 22.60 8.99 46.51
N ALA A 173 22.27 10.11 45.86
CA ALA A 173 22.97 11.38 45.93
C ALA A 173 23.08 11.87 47.38
N ASP A 174 24.20 12.49 47.74
CA ASP A 174 24.25 13.94 47.97
C ASP A 174 25.68 14.43 48.24
N GLU A 175 25.89 15.68 47.83
CA GLU A 175 26.83 16.70 48.36
C GLU A 175 28.30 16.85 47.87
N GLU A 176 28.56 18.12 47.51
CA GLU A 176 29.78 18.94 47.60
C GLU A 176 30.90 18.87 46.53
N GLY A 177 30.96 19.93 45.70
CA GLY A 177 32.00 20.95 45.90
C GLY A 177 33.18 21.05 44.91
N LYS A 178 33.16 22.15 44.13
CA LYS A 178 34.27 23.12 43.93
C LYS A 178 35.15 23.07 42.65
N ALA A 179 34.91 24.10 41.82
CA ALA A 179 35.84 25.01 41.13
C ALA A 179 36.81 24.53 40.02
N GLY A 180 36.82 25.29 38.92
CA GLY A 180 37.97 25.43 38.01
C GLY A 180 37.61 25.81 36.58
N GLU A 181 37.43 27.10 36.31
CA GLU A 181 37.72 27.75 35.00
C GLU A 181 39.10 28.43 35.13
N PRO A 182 39.77 28.99 34.08
CA PRO A 182 39.32 29.23 32.70
C PRO A 182 40.40 28.97 31.61
N GLU A 183 40.09 29.47 30.40
CA GLU A 183 40.96 30.02 29.33
C GLU A 183 41.25 29.12 28.13
N ASP A 184 41.42 29.63 26.90
CA ASP A 184 41.00 30.81 26.14
C ASP A 184 41.59 30.56 24.72
N ASN A 185 41.19 31.40 23.76
CA ASN A 185 41.68 31.56 22.38
C ASN A 185 41.12 30.61 21.30
N GLN A 186 40.25 31.08 20.39
CA GLN A 186 40.29 32.21 19.43
C GLN A 186 40.95 31.87 18.09
N ASP A 187 40.37 32.55 17.10
CA ASP A 187 40.80 32.82 15.72
C ASP A 187 40.56 31.72 14.69
N ALA A 188 39.57 31.81 13.78
CA ALA A 188 39.07 32.87 12.87
C ALA A 188 39.72 32.83 11.48
N THR A 189 38.92 33.30 10.52
CA THR A 189 39.27 33.78 9.16
C THR A 189 39.58 32.70 8.12
N ASP A 190 39.19 32.81 6.84
CA ASP A 190 38.46 33.84 6.10
C ASP A 190 38.06 33.28 4.71
N ASP A 191 37.05 33.92 4.09
CA ASP A 191 36.92 34.28 2.66
C ASP A 191 37.08 33.22 1.53
N ALA A 192 36.42 33.28 0.38
CA ALA A 192 35.35 34.07 -0.20
C ALA A 192 35.12 33.56 -1.65
N ASN A 193 33.95 33.92 -2.20
CA ASN A 193 33.70 34.33 -3.59
C ASN A 193 33.36 33.33 -4.72
N VAL A 194 32.06 33.32 -5.07
CA VAL A 194 31.43 33.76 -6.35
C VAL A 194 31.82 33.07 -7.67
N ALA A 195 30.79 32.55 -8.37
CA ALA A 195 30.46 32.90 -9.76
C ALA A 195 29.06 32.42 -10.18
N GLU A 196 28.22 33.36 -10.62
CA GLU A 196 26.94 33.15 -11.32
C GLU A 196 27.14 32.83 -12.82
N GLY A 197 26.17 32.15 -13.44
CA GLY A 197 26.04 32.05 -14.89
C GLY A 197 24.64 31.58 -15.33
N LYS A 198 23.86 32.50 -15.90
CA LYS A 198 22.49 32.36 -16.46
C LYS A 198 22.43 31.61 -17.80
N ALA A 199 21.32 30.90 -18.06
CA ALA A 199 20.32 31.16 -19.13
C ALA A 199 19.71 29.89 -19.79
N GLU A 200 18.37 29.84 -19.75
CA GLU A 200 17.37 29.04 -20.51
C GLU A 200 17.29 29.36 -22.03
N PRO A 201 16.29 28.89 -22.84
CA PRO A 201 15.50 27.63 -22.89
C PRO A 201 15.38 27.04 -24.33
N ALA A 202 14.77 25.87 -24.50
CA ALA A 202 13.88 25.56 -25.64
C ALA A 202 13.09 24.24 -25.44
N ASN A 203 11.81 24.30 -25.81
CA ASN A 203 10.79 23.24 -25.81
C ASN A 203 11.10 22.10 -26.79
N ASP A 204 10.55 20.90 -26.54
CA ASP A 204 9.61 20.27 -27.48
C ASP A 204 8.92 19.04 -26.87
N ASP A 205 7.63 18.94 -27.19
CA ASP A 205 6.73 17.82 -26.97
C ASP A 205 7.24 16.52 -27.62
N ALA A 206 7.25 15.40 -26.89
CA ALA A 206 7.05 14.06 -27.46
C ALA A 206 6.82 13.02 -26.36
N ASP A 207 5.66 12.36 -26.44
CA ASP A 207 5.34 11.05 -25.85
C ASP A 207 6.41 10.01 -26.29
N PRO A 208 6.74 9.00 -25.47
CA PRO A 208 6.96 7.71 -26.10
C PRO A 208 6.38 6.52 -25.32
N LYS A 209 5.54 5.79 -26.05
CA LYS A 209 5.41 4.34 -25.95
C LYS A 209 6.70 3.67 -26.45
N ASP A 210 6.96 2.50 -25.90
CA ASP A 210 7.69 1.34 -26.45
C ASP A 210 8.48 1.55 -27.75
N ASP A 211 9.80 1.37 -27.71
CA ASP A 211 10.46 0.26 -28.41
C ASP A 211 11.99 0.29 -28.26
N ALA A 212 12.56 -0.91 -28.25
CA ALA A 212 13.96 -1.24 -28.18
C ALA A 212 14.76 -0.81 -29.42
N VAL A 213 16.02 -0.39 -29.26
CA VAL A 213 17.09 -0.61 -30.26
C VAL A 213 18.45 -0.75 -29.56
N GLU A 214 19.14 -1.82 -29.95
CA GLU A 214 20.55 -2.16 -29.72
C GLU A 214 21.53 -1.06 -30.11
N THR A 215 22.66 -0.95 -29.40
CA THR A 215 23.94 -0.63 -30.05
C THR A 215 25.08 -1.39 -29.39
N ALA A 216 25.96 -1.89 -30.26
CA ALA A 216 26.99 -2.86 -29.96
C ALA A 216 28.35 -2.23 -29.58
N LYS A 217 29.16 -3.08 -28.92
CA LYS A 217 30.63 -3.23 -29.06
C LYS A 217 31.53 -2.27 -28.27
N ALA A 218 32.22 -2.82 -27.27
CA ALA A 218 33.69 -2.97 -27.27
C ALA A 218 34.11 -4.01 -26.21
N LEU A 219 34.88 -5.00 -26.66
CA LEU A 219 35.59 -5.99 -25.85
C LEU A 219 36.91 -5.38 -25.38
N GLU A 220 37.28 -5.57 -24.12
CA GLU A 220 38.67 -5.60 -23.71
C GLU A 220 38.86 -6.70 -22.67
N GLU A 221 39.72 -7.66 -23.01
CA GLU A 221 40.13 -8.79 -22.19
C GLU A 221 41.11 -8.30 -21.11
N VAL A 222 40.93 -8.72 -19.86
CA VAL A 222 41.98 -8.62 -18.84
C VAL A 222 42.15 -9.97 -18.15
N GLU A 223 43.43 -10.36 -18.16
CA GLU A 223 44.06 -11.62 -17.83
C GLU A 223 43.94 -12.00 -16.35
N VAL A 224 43.80 -13.29 -16.08
CA VAL A 224 43.69 -13.91 -14.76
C VAL A 224 45.08 -14.08 -14.14
N THR A 225 45.33 -13.41 -13.01
CA THR A 225 46.44 -13.76 -12.10
C THR A 225 45.89 -14.27 -10.78
N GLU A 226 46.07 -15.57 -10.56
CA GLU A 226 45.76 -16.29 -9.32
C GLU A 226 46.72 -15.86 -8.18
N THR A 227 46.17 -15.53 -7.02
CA THR A 227 46.89 -15.55 -5.74
C THR A 227 45.98 -16.09 -4.62
N PRO A 228 46.55 -16.75 -3.58
CA PRO A 228 45.84 -17.71 -2.75
C PRO A 228 44.97 -17.03 -1.69
N GLY A 229 43.79 -17.59 -1.44
CA GLY A 229 42.76 -17.01 -0.58
C GLY A 229 43.13 -16.91 0.90
N PRO A 230 42.58 -15.91 1.62
CA PRO A 230 42.55 -15.94 3.07
C PRO A 230 41.32 -16.70 3.58
N ALA A 231 41.46 -17.20 4.80
CA ALA A 231 40.59 -18.13 5.49
C ALA A 231 39.11 -17.75 5.50
N MET A 232 38.30 -18.78 5.28
CA MET A 232 36.87 -18.90 5.55
C MET A 232 36.49 -18.27 6.90
N GLU A 233 36.00 -17.04 6.87
CA GLU A 233 35.26 -16.44 7.97
C GLU A 233 33.96 -17.24 8.14
N ARG A 234 33.86 -17.97 9.25
CA ARG A 234 32.60 -18.60 9.67
C ARG A 234 31.59 -17.48 9.89
N GLU A 235 30.60 -17.40 9.00
CA GLU A 235 29.38 -16.62 9.25
C GLU A 235 28.83 -17.03 10.62
N LYS A 236 28.70 -16.07 11.54
CA LYS A 236 27.96 -16.26 12.79
C LYS A 236 26.50 -16.49 12.41
N GLU A 237 25.99 -17.70 12.66
CA GLU A 237 24.56 -17.97 12.67
C GLU A 237 23.90 -17.07 13.73
N GLU A 238 23.11 -16.09 13.27
CA GLU A 238 22.16 -15.38 14.13
C GLU A 238 21.09 -16.36 14.61
N PRO A 239 20.62 -16.25 15.88
CA PRO A 239 19.65 -17.20 16.43
C PRO A 239 18.33 -17.15 15.66
N GLU A 240 17.83 -18.33 15.25
CA GLU A 240 16.52 -18.45 14.59
C GLU A 240 15.41 -17.87 15.49
N PRO A 241 14.45 -17.13 14.91
CA PRO A 241 13.35 -16.53 15.66
C PRO A 241 12.49 -17.61 16.32
N GLN A 242 12.39 -17.57 17.65
CA GLN A 242 11.67 -18.53 18.51
C GLN A 242 10.15 -18.25 18.56
N GLY A 243 9.52 -18.00 17.41
CA GLY A 243 8.08 -17.69 17.29
C GLY A 243 7.35 -18.65 16.34
N ALA A 244 6.03 -18.79 16.51
CA ALA A 244 5.20 -19.53 15.56
C ALA A 244 5.23 -18.83 14.18
N PRO A 245 5.41 -19.56 13.07
CA PRO A 245 5.52 -18.97 11.75
C PRO A 245 4.17 -18.39 11.33
N THR A 246 4.14 -17.12 10.92
CA THR A 246 2.91 -16.53 10.36
C THR A 246 3.00 -16.50 8.85
N TYR A 247 2.00 -17.03 8.16
CA TYR A 247 1.94 -17.04 6.69
C TYR A 247 0.99 -15.93 6.23
N VAL A 248 1.51 -15.00 5.43
CA VAL A 248 0.73 -13.89 4.87
C VAL A 248 0.62 -14.06 3.36
N THR A 249 -0.59 -14.26 2.85
CA THR A 249 -0.87 -14.38 1.43
C THR A 249 -1.62 -13.16 0.93
N HIS A 250 -1.08 -12.50 -0.09
CA HIS A 250 -1.72 -11.40 -0.78
C HIS A 250 -2.15 -11.81 -2.18
N ILE A 251 -3.37 -11.45 -2.56
CA ILE A 251 -3.91 -11.57 -3.92
C ILE A 251 -4.28 -10.16 -4.39
N VAL A 252 -3.84 -9.81 -5.59
CA VAL A 252 -4.09 -8.50 -6.19
C VAL A 252 -4.63 -8.70 -7.61
N GLY A 253 -5.79 -8.12 -7.89
CA GLY A 253 -6.40 -8.07 -9.21
C GLY A 253 -6.51 -6.62 -9.67
N ASN A 254 -5.77 -6.25 -10.71
CA ASN A 254 -5.70 -4.89 -11.21
C ASN A 254 -6.31 -4.81 -12.61
N ARG A 255 -7.25 -3.87 -12.83
CA ARG A 255 -7.74 -3.55 -14.19
C ARG A 255 -7.90 -2.05 -14.34
N TYR A 256 -7.20 -1.47 -15.32
CA TYR A 256 -7.24 -0.04 -15.58
C TYR A 256 -7.49 0.20 -17.06
N ASN A 257 -8.38 1.14 -17.38
CA ASN A 257 -8.54 1.66 -18.72
C ASN A 257 -8.78 3.17 -18.60
N LEU A 258 -7.67 3.90 -18.43
CA LEU A 258 -7.72 5.34 -18.20
C LEU A 258 -8.22 6.12 -19.43
N SER A 259 -8.04 5.59 -20.65
CA SER A 259 -8.64 6.14 -21.87
C SER A 259 -10.16 6.04 -21.89
N ASN A 260 -10.72 5.02 -21.24
CA ASN A 260 -12.16 4.88 -21.05
C ASN A 260 -12.60 5.35 -19.65
N PHE A 261 -11.79 6.17 -19.00
CA PHE A 261 -12.12 6.86 -17.75
C PHE A 261 -12.46 5.95 -16.56
N TRP A 262 -11.83 4.77 -16.45
CA TRP A 262 -12.02 3.93 -15.26
C TRP A 262 -10.78 3.16 -14.80
N ALA A 263 -10.75 2.89 -13.50
CA ALA A 263 -9.74 2.08 -12.84
C ALA A 263 -10.36 1.25 -11.72
N GLY A 264 -9.94 -0.01 -11.59
CA GLY A 264 -10.41 -0.95 -10.58
C GLY A 264 -9.26 -1.75 -9.98
N ARG A 265 -9.33 -1.99 -8.68
CA ARG A 265 -8.38 -2.80 -7.93
C ARG A 265 -9.11 -3.65 -6.90
N TRP A 266 -8.83 -4.95 -6.92
CA TRP A 266 -9.15 -5.91 -5.88
C TRP A 266 -7.87 -6.25 -5.11
N ARG A 267 -7.94 -6.21 -3.78
CA ARG A 267 -6.87 -6.65 -2.89
C ARG A 267 -7.47 -7.57 -1.85
N SER A 268 -6.94 -8.76 -1.69
CA SER A 268 -7.27 -9.63 -0.57
C SER A 268 -6.00 -10.06 0.15
N SER A 269 -6.05 -9.97 1.48
CA SER A 269 -4.94 -10.34 2.38
C SER A 269 -5.43 -11.40 3.34
N TYR A 270 -4.65 -12.47 3.44
CA TYR A 270 -4.97 -13.63 4.27
C TYR A 270 -3.79 -13.94 5.18
N THR A 271 -4.02 -13.90 6.49
CA THR A 271 -2.99 -14.17 7.49
C THR A 271 -3.36 -15.45 8.25
N TYR A 272 -2.48 -16.44 8.16
CA TYR A 272 -2.60 -17.71 8.86
C TYR A 272 -1.48 -17.86 9.88
N THR A 273 -1.85 -17.95 11.15
CA THR A 273 -0.93 -18.26 12.24
C THR A 273 -1.30 -19.64 12.80
N PRO A 274 -0.44 -20.66 12.64
CA PRO A 274 -0.67 -21.97 13.22
C PRO A 274 -0.76 -21.86 14.75
N SER A 275 -1.82 -22.41 15.32
CA SER A 275 -2.01 -22.50 16.78
C SER A 275 -1.98 -23.96 17.21
N SER A 276 -1.24 -24.25 18.27
CA SER A 276 -1.12 -25.59 18.85
C SER A 276 -2.27 -25.95 19.78
N SER A 277 -3.08 -24.97 20.22
CA SER A 277 -4.06 -25.14 21.30
C SER A 277 -5.47 -24.59 20.99
N GLY A 278 -5.88 -24.51 19.73
CA GLY A 278 -7.22 -24.03 19.33
C GLY A 278 -7.58 -24.33 17.87
N PRO A 279 -8.79 -23.96 17.41
CA PRO A 279 -9.16 -24.05 16.01
C PRO A 279 -8.22 -23.17 15.17
N SER A 280 -7.84 -23.67 14.00
CA SER A 280 -6.97 -22.93 13.08
C SER A 280 -7.78 -21.84 12.39
N MET A 281 -7.49 -20.58 12.70
CA MET A 281 -8.20 -19.44 12.13
C MET A 281 -7.37 -18.77 11.03
N LEU A 282 -8.04 -18.32 9.97
CA LEU A 282 -7.50 -17.53 8.87
C LEU A 282 -8.11 -16.14 8.94
N GLN A 283 -7.29 -15.14 9.24
CA GLN A 283 -7.74 -13.75 9.19
C GLN A 283 -7.76 -13.31 7.72
N SER A 284 -8.89 -12.76 7.26
CA SER A 284 -9.06 -12.24 5.91
C SER A 284 -9.39 -10.75 5.92
N SER A 285 -8.92 -10.04 4.90
CA SER A 285 -9.30 -8.67 4.62
C SER A 285 -9.38 -8.48 3.12
N ILE A 286 -10.60 -8.29 2.60
CA ILE A 286 -10.84 -7.99 1.18
C ILE A 286 -11.14 -6.50 1.04
N GLN A 287 -10.49 -5.84 0.10
CA GLN A 287 -10.68 -4.44 -0.24
C GLN A 287 -10.90 -4.30 -1.75
N VAL A 288 -11.95 -3.58 -2.13
CA VAL A 288 -12.26 -3.29 -3.54
C VAL A 288 -12.34 -1.78 -3.72
N GLN A 289 -11.61 -1.29 -4.71
CA GLN A 289 -11.61 0.12 -5.09
C GLN A 289 -11.91 0.24 -6.58
N VAL A 290 -12.92 1.04 -6.94
CA VAL A 290 -13.26 1.36 -8.32
C VAL A 290 -13.41 2.86 -8.44
N HIS A 291 -12.88 3.43 -9.52
CA HIS A 291 -12.97 4.85 -9.84
C HIS A 291 -13.40 4.99 -11.29
N TYR A 292 -14.52 5.68 -11.52
CA TYR A 292 -15.03 6.04 -12.83
C TYR A 292 -15.15 7.57 -12.91
N PHE A 293 -14.61 8.15 -13.98
CA PHE A 293 -14.40 9.59 -14.06
C PHE A 293 -14.74 10.22 -15.43
N GLU A 294 -15.68 9.63 -16.16
CA GLU A 294 -16.26 10.24 -17.37
C GLU A 294 -17.36 11.23 -16.94
N ASP A 295 -17.22 12.50 -17.30
CA ASP A 295 -18.16 13.59 -16.99
C ASP A 295 -18.57 13.71 -15.51
N GLY A 296 -17.74 13.19 -14.60
CA GLY A 296 -18.00 13.14 -13.16
C GLY A 296 -16.88 12.45 -12.40
N ASN A 297 -17.07 12.22 -11.10
CA ASN A 297 -16.16 11.44 -10.27
C ASN A 297 -17.00 10.53 -9.37
N VAL A 298 -17.01 9.23 -9.68
CA VAL A 298 -17.73 8.20 -8.94
C VAL A 298 -16.72 7.18 -8.43
N GLN A 299 -16.71 6.95 -7.12
CA GLN A 299 -15.81 6.00 -6.49
C GLN A 299 -16.57 4.98 -5.66
N LEU A 300 -16.14 3.73 -5.76
CA LEU A 300 -16.46 2.66 -4.82
C LEU A 300 -15.22 2.38 -3.99
N ALA A 301 -15.37 2.36 -2.67
CA ALA A 301 -14.35 1.86 -1.75
C ALA A 301 -15.06 0.97 -0.73
N THR A 302 -14.72 -0.32 -0.71
CA THR A 302 -15.29 -1.30 0.22
C THR A 302 -14.20 -2.09 0.90
N SER A 303 -14.46 -2.51 2.14
CA SER A 303 -13.58 -3.36 2.93
C SER A 303 -14.43 -4.36 3.73
N LYS A 304 -14.10 -5.65 3.66
CA LYS A 304 -14.73 -6.72 4.45
C LYS A 304 -13.64 -7.53 5.17
N PRO A 305 -13.30 -7.17 6.42
CA PRO A 305 -12.50 -8.05 7.27
C PRO A 305 -13.35 -9.22 7.78
N ALA A 306 -12.76 -10.41 7.91
CA ALA A 306 -13.40 -11.58 8.53
C ALA A 306 -12.35 -12.51 9.14
N GLU A 307 -12.82 -13.43 9.99
CA GLU A 307 -12.02 -14.56 10.47
C GLU A 307 -12.70 -15.86 10.03
N LEU A 308 -11.95 -16.71 9.35
CA LEU A 308 -12.45 -17.95 8.77
C LEU A 308 -11.86 -19.14 9.54
N GLU A 309 -12.71 -20.05 9.97
CA GLU A 309 -12.24 -21.31 10.57
C GLU A 309 -11.75 -22.25 9.47
N LEU A 310 -10.58 -22.87 9.69
CA LEU A 310 -9.97 -23.82 8.78
C LEU A 310 -10.15 -25.24 9.30
N ASP A 311 -10.76 -26.08 8.47
CA ASP A 311 -10.85 -27.52 8.68
C ASP A 311 -9.51 -28.19 8.34
N LEU A 312 -8.56 -28.18 9.29
CA LEU A 312 -7.25 -28.80 9.12
C LEU A 312 -7.19 -30.21 9.74
N PRO A 313 -6.40 -31.13 9.16
CA PRO A 313 -6.14 -32.42 9.77
C PRO A 313 -5.42 -32.26 11.12
N ALA A 314 -5.71 -33.17 12.06
CA ALA A 314 -5.14 -33.14 13.41
C ALA A 314 -3.60 -33.12 13.36
N GLY A 315 -2.99 -32.14 14.03
CA GLY A 315 -1.54 -31.91 14.07
C GLY A 315 -1.05 -30.74 13.21
N ALA A 316 -1.86 -30.17 12.31
CA ALA A 316 -1.45 -29.12 11.35
C ALA A 316 -0.94 -27.82 11.99
N GLY A 317 -1.28 -27.59 13.27
CA GLY A 317 -0.80 -26.47 14.08
C GLY A 317 0.41 -26.75 14.97
N ALA A 318 0.98 -27.97 14.94
CA ALA A 318 2.11 -28.33 15.79
C ALA A 318 3.43 -27.83 15.17
N THR A 319 3.95 -26.75 15.74
CA THR A 319 5.20 -26.11 15.32
C THR A 319 6.46 -26.93 15.60
N GLU A 320 6.37 -28.04 16.34
CA GLU A 320 7.56 -28.78 16.75
C GLU A 320 7.32 -30.29 16.79
N THR A 321 7.92 -31.01 15.85
CA THR A 321 8.52 -32.31 16.14
C THR A 321 10.03 -32.17 15.97
N LYS A 322 10.78 -32.41 17.04
CA LYS A 322 12.25 -32.49 17.01
C LYS A 322 12.64 -33.52 15.96
N ALA A 323 13.44 -33.08 15.00
CA ALA A 323 13.83 -33.76 13.75
C ALA A 323 12.86 -33.60 12.57
N GLY A 324 12.91 -32.43 11.94
CA GLY A 324 12.92 -32.33 10.47
C GLY A 324 11.59 -32.43 9.77
N ALA A 325 11.10 -31.26 9.33
CA ALA A 325 10.08 -31.05 8.32
C ALA A 325 8.64 -31.47 8.69
N ILE A 326 7.73 -30.49 8.55
CA ILE A 326 6.32 -30.80 8.26
C ILE A 326 6.32 -31.74 7.05
N ASP A 327 5.57 -32.84 7.15
CA ASP A 327 5.49 -33.79 6.05
C ASP A 327 4.86 -33.11 4.81
N ASP A 328 5.29 -33.52 3.61
CA ASP A 328 4.86 -32.86 2.38
C ASP A 328 3.33 -32.99 2.18
N ALA A 329 2.72 -34.04 2.74
CA ALA A 329 1.28 -34.27 2.65
C ALA A 329 0.46 -33.27 3.48
N MET A 330 0.99 -32.84 4.62
CA MET A 330 0.40 -31.92 5.56
C MET A 330 0.53 -30.48 5.09
N ALA A 331 1.69 -30.11 4.54
CA ALA A 331 1.86 -28.84 3.83
C ALA A 331 0.83 -28.70 2.69
N GLU A 332 0.65 -29.76 1.90
CA GLU A 332 -0.35 -29.82 0.82
C GLU A 332 -1.79 -29.74 1.33
N ALA A 333 -2.10 -30.38 2.46
CA ALA A 333 -3.43 -30.31 3.09
C ALA A 333 -3.76 -28.90 3.58
N VAL A 334 -2.80 -28.21 4.22
CA VAL A 334 -2.94 -26.81 4.66
C VAL A 334 -3.17 -25.89 3.47
N GLY A 335 -2.35 -26.02 2.42
CA GLY A 335 -2.51 -25.22 1.20
C GLY A 335 -3.88 -25.43 0.55
N LYS A 336 -4.40 -26.67 0.53
CA LYS A 336 -5.73 -26.98 -0.02
C LYS A 336 -6.85 -26.36 0.83
N ALA A 337 -6.78 -26.48 2.15
CA ALA A 337 -7.78 -25.92 3.06
C ALA A 337 -7.87 -24.40 2.95
N ILE A 338 -6.71 -23.72 2.93
CA ILE A 338 -6.65 -22.26 2.75
C ILE A 338 -7.23 -21.84 1.40
N ALA A 339 -6.83 -22.50 0.30
CA ALA A 339 -7.37 -22.17 -1.03
C ALA A 339 -8.90 -22.38 -1.11
N GLN A 340 -9.43 -23.41 -0.45
CA GLN A 340 -10.87 -23.66 -0.39
C GLN A 340 -11.61 -22.61 0.45
N ALA A 341 -11.05 -22.20 1.59
CA ALA A 341 -11.61 -21.15 2.43
C ALA A 341 -11.63 -19.80 1.71
N ILE A 342 -10.53 -19.44 1.01
CA ILE A 342 -10.43 -18.23 0.18
C ILE A 342 -11.52 -18.24 -0.90
N LYS A 343 -11.65 -19.34 -1.64
CA LYS A 343 -12.66 -19.47 -2.70
C LYS A 343 -14.08 -19.24 -2.18
N GLY A 344 -14.45 -19.90 -1.08
CA GLY A 344 -15.78 -19.75 -0.49
C GLY A 344 -16.04 -18.32 -0.04
N HIS A 345 -15.08 -17.72 0.66
CA HIS A 345 -15.20 -16.37 1.21
C HIS A 345 -15.28 -15.28 0.12
N GLU A 346 -14.43 -15.34 -0.90
CA GLU A 346 -14.46 -14.37 -2.01
C GLU A 346 -15.73 -14.51 -2.85
N GLN A 347 -16.22 -15.73 -3.07
CA GLN A 347 -17.48 -15.96 -3.78
C GLN A 347 -18.67 -15.39 -3.03
N GLU A 348 -18.75 -15.62 -1.72
CA GLU A 348 -19.79 -15.05 -0.85
C GLU A 348 -19.74 -13.52 -0.87
N TYR A 349 -18.54 -12.94 -0.78
CA TYR A 349 -18.38 -11.49 -0.81
C TYR A 349 -18.79 -10.88 -2.14
N HIS A 350 -18.40 -11.50 -3.27
CA HIS A 350 -18.79 -11.05 -4.59
C HIS A 350 -20.32 -11.12 -4.76
N GLN A 351 -20.97 -12.19 -4.31
CA GLN A 351 -22.44 -12.28 -4.32
C GLN A 351 -23.08 -11.17 -3.47
N THR A 352 -22.57 -10.95 -2.27
CA THR A 352 -23.05 -9.91 -1.35
C THR A 352 -22.93 -8.51 -1.98
N LEU A 353 -21.84 -8.22 -2.67
CA LEU A 353 -21.65 -6.94 -3.37
C LEU A 353 -22.71 -6.75 -4.48
N ASN A 354 -22.98 -7.78 -5.27
CA ASN A 354 -23.99 -7.72 -6.34
C ASN A 354 -25.40 -7.48 -5.78
N GLU A 355 -25.76 -8.17 -4.69
CA GLU A 355 -27.03 -7.98 -4.00
C GLU A 355 -27.15 -6.57 -3.38
N ALA A 356 -26.08 -6.07 -2.77
CA ALA A 356 -26.03 -4.71 -2.22
C ALA A 356 -26.23 -3.65 -3.32
N TYR A 357 -25.63 -3.83 -4.50
CA TYR A 357 -25.83 -2.92 -5.63
C TYR A 357 -27.28 -2.93 -6.16
N ALA A 358 -27.89 -4.12 -6.25
CA ALA A 358 -29.30 -4.23 -6.61
C ALA A 358 -30.19 -3.47 -5.61
N GLU A 359 -29.95 -3.65 -4.31
CA GLU A 359 -30.70 -2.96 -3.25
C GLU A 359 -30.51 -1.44 -3.28
N LEU A 360 -29.28 -0.96 -3.43
CA LEU A 360 -28.97 0.47 -3.52
C LEU A 360 -29.72 1.13 -4.69
N SER A 361 -29.75 0.46 -5.84
CA SER A 361 -30.43 0.93 -7.05
C SER A 361 -31.95 1.01 -6.90
N GLU A 362 -32.56 0.03 -6.23
CA GLU A 362 -34.01 -0.07 -6.17
C GLU A 362 -34.65 0.66 -5.00
N LYS A 363 -33.98 0.72 -3.85
CA LYS A 363 -34.52 1.28 -2.60
C LYS A 363 -33.88 2.61 -2.25
N THR A 364 -32.57 2.62 -2.02
CA THR A 364 -31.86 3.77 -1.41
C THR A 364 -31.87 5.00 -2.31
N PHE A 365 -31.48 4.86 -3.59
CA PHE A 365 -31.46 6.02 -4.49
C PHE A 365 -32.86 6.58 -4.77
N LYS A 366 -33.88 5.72 -4.84
CA LYS A 366 -35.28 6.17 -4.99
C LYS A 366 -35.82 6.89 -3.76
N ALA A 367 -35.32 6.55 -2.57
CA ALA A 367 -35.66 7.24 -1.33
C ALA A 367 -35.04 8.64 -1.24
N ILE A 368 -33.81 8.82 -1.74
CA ILE A 368 -33.12 10.13 -1.75
C ILE A 368 -33.81 11.09 -2.73
N ARG A 369 -34.02 10.66 -3.97
CA ARG A 369 -34.68 11.47 -4.99
C ARG A 369 -35.55 10.60 -5.87
N ARG A 370 -36.84 10.91 -5.87
CA ARG A 370 -37.78 10.28 -6.80
C ARG A 370 -37.50 10.75 -8.22
N GLN A 371 -37.56 9.84 -9.18
CA GLN A 371 -37.46 10.19 -10.60
C GLN A 371 -38.61 11.12 -11.04
N LEU A 372 -39.79 10.94 -10.46
CA LEU A 372 -40.96 11.81 -10.62
C LEU A 372 -41.60 12.14 -9.27
N PRO A 373 -42.26 13.31 -9.15
CA PRO A 373 -43.14 13.61 -8.02
C PRO A 373 -44.15 12.50 -7.72
N VAL A 374 -44.76 12.52 -6.54
CA VAL A 374 -45.77 11.53 -6.11
C VAL A 374 -46.93 11.40 -7.12
N THR A 375 -47.28 12.52 -7.75
CA THR A 375 -48.30 12.61 -8.80
C THR A 375 -47.95 11.87 -10.09
N LYS A 376 -46.71 11.38 -10.23
CA LYS A 376 -46.16 10.76 -11.46
C LYS A 376 -46.23 11.69 -12.69
N GLN A 377 -46.25 12.99 -12.45
CA GLN A 377 -46.25 14.03 -13.49
C GLN A 377 -45.10 15.00 -13.22
N LYS A 378 -44.56 15.61 -14.28
CA LYS A 378 -43.58 16.71 -14.12
C LYS A 378 -44.23 17.86 -13.36
N LEU A 379 -43.41 18.61 -12.63
CA LEU A 379 -43.88 19.76 -11.87
C LEU A 379 -44.43 20.81 -12.84
N ASP A 380 -45.66 21.25 -12.59
CA ASP A 380 -46.27 22.37 -13.29
C ASP A 380 -45.82 23.67 -12.62
N TRP A 381 -44.81 24.32 -13.22
CA TRP A 381 -44.24 25.56 -12.70
C TRP A 381 -45.24 26.74 -12.71
N ASP A 382 -46.23 26.75 -13.62
CA ASP A 382 -47.26 27.78 -13.67
C ASP A 382 -48.25 27.66 -12.51
N ARG A 383 -48.48 26.43 -12.04
CA ARG A 383 -49.31 26.19 -10.86
C ARG A 383 -48.57 26.52 -9.57
N VAL A 384 -47.27 26.19 -9.49
CA VAL A 384 -46.42 26.50 -8.32
C VAL A 384 -46.24 28.01 -8.14
N SER A 385 -46.03 28.76 -9.22
CA SER A 385 -45.90 30.22 -9.18
C SER A 385 -47.17 30.93 -8.71
N ARG A 386 -48.35 30.37 -9.01
CA ARG A 386 -49.65 30.92 -8.59
C ARG A 386 -50.07 30.53 -7.17
N LEU A 387 -49.53 29.44 -6.61
CA LEU A 387 -49.89 28.92 -5.28
C LEU A 387 -49.13 29.56 -4.11
N LEU A 388 -48.25 30.53 -4.35
CA LEU A 388 -47.49 31.21 -3.30
C LEU A 388 -47.93 32.67 -3.09
N PRO A 389 -49.00 32.94 -2.34
CA PRO A 389 -48.91 33.86 -1.22
C PRO A 389 -48.34 33.08 -0.03
N CYS A 390 -47.11 33.37 0.34
CA CYS A 390 -46.53 32.93 1.61
C CYS A 390 -47.45 33.39 2.76
N GLY A 391 -48.16 32.47 3.42
CA GLY A 391 -48.92 32.78 4.65
C GLY A 391 -50.32 32.21 4.83
N SER A 392 -50.84 31.37 3.93
CA SER A 392 -52.15 30.71 4.15
C SER A 392 -51.96 29.33 4.77
N SER A 393 -52.65 29.03 5.87
CA SER A 393 -52.56 27.73 6.55
C SER A 393 -52.97 26.58 5.62
N LEU A 394 -52.16 25.51 5.62
CA LEU A 394 -52.44 24.30 4.85
C LEU A 394 -53.03 23.27 5.83
N VAL A 395 -54.33 22.99 5.68
CA VAL A 395 -55.00 21.94 6.45
C VAL A 395 -54.87 20.62 5.69
N ILE A 396 -54.15 19.66 6.28
CA ILE A 396 -54.07 18.28 5.78
C ILE A 396 -54.68 17.38 6.86
N ASN A 397 -55.70 16.58 6.48
CA ASN A 397 -56.41 15.64 7.37
C ASN A 397 -57.00 16.25 8.65
N GLY A 398 -57.56 17.47 8.56
CA GLY A 398 -58.27 18.10 9.67
C GLY A 398 -57.39 18.65 10.81
N VAL A 399 -56.06 18.59 10.66
CA VAL A 399 -55.12 19.24 11.57
C VAL A 399 -54.49 20.43 10.87
N GLU A 400 -54.74 21.63 11.39
CA GLU A 400 -54.18 22.88 10.88
C GLU A 400 -52.73 23.00 11.35
N THR A 401 -51.77 22.99 10.40
CA THR A 401 -50.35 23.16 10.72
C THR A 401 -49.87 24.48 10.14
N GLN A 402 -49.47 25.43 11.00
CA GLN A 402 -48.89 26.69 10.55
C GLN A 402 -47.45 26.50 10.10
N LEU A 403 -47.17 26.73 8.82
CA LEU A 403 -45.80 26.89 8.33
C LEU A 403 -45.34 28.33 8.63
N THR A 404 -44.64 28.51 9.75
CA THR A 404 -43.92 29.76 10.02
C THR A 404 -42.61 29.81 9.24
N ARG A 405 -42.32 31.00 8.74
CA ARG A 405 -41.28 31.35 7.80
C ARG A 405 -39.91 31.42 8.49
N THR A 406 -39.26 30.28 8.67
CA THR A 406 -37.80 30.22 8.83
C THR A 406 -37.37 29.07 7.93
N ILE A 407 -36.84 29.32 6.74
CA ILE A 407 -35.42 29.47 6.47
C ILE A 407 -35.35 30.02 5.04
N LEU A 408 -34.82 31.23 4.85
CA LEU A 408 -34.14 31.70 3.63
C LEU A 408 -33.57 33.10 3.92
N ALA A 409 -32.63 33.15 4.87
CA ALA A 409 -31.69 34.25 5.04
C ALA A 409 -30.53 33.74 5.89
N PHE A 410 -29.54 33.12 5.24
CA PHE A 410 -28.17 33.17 5.75
C PHE A 410 -27.36 34.00 4.77
N PRO A 411 -27.00 35.24 5.12
CA PRO A 411 -26.02 36.01 4.36
C PRO A 411 -24.63 35.40 4.58
N ILE A 412 -23.90 35.24 3.47
CA ILE A 412 -22.46 35.02 3.46
C ILE A 412 -21.82 36.36 3.83
N THR A 413 -21.47 36.56 5.10
CA THR A 413 -20.45 37.54 5.52
C THR A 413 -19.89 37.15 6.88
N GLY A 414 -18.59 36.83 6.90
CA GLY A 414 -17.70 37.06 8.04
C GLY A 414 -17.52 35.91 9.04
N LEU A 415 -16.47 35.11 8.85
CA LEU A 415 -15.59 34.75 9.96
C LEU A 415 -14.17 34.59 9.43
N GLU A 416 -13.32 35.57 9.79
CA GLU A 416 -11.87 35.40 9.91
C GLU A 416 -11.55 34.32 10.96
N LEU A 417 -10.33 33.80 10.86
CA LEU A 417 -9.62 33.02 11.89
C LEU A 417 -9.52 33.76 13.22
#